data_AF-A0A819AX53-F1
#
_entry.id   AF-A0A819AX53-F1
#
_cell.length_a   1.000
_cell.length_b   1.000
_cell.length_c   1.000
_cell.angle_alpha   90.00
_cell.angle_beta   90.00
_cell.angle_gamma   90.00
#
_symmetry.space_group_name_H-M   'P 1'
#
loop_
_entity.id
_entity.type
_entity.pdbx_description
1 polymer ?
#
loop_
_entity_poly.entity_id
_entity_poly.type
_entity_poly.pdbx_seq_one_letter_code
_entity_poly.pdbx_strand_id
1 'polypeptide(L)'
;MAPYRTLSRVQFGILSPDEIRRMSMTNPPIEYTELFEEGKPKMQGLMDPRQGPADHNSRCFTCSGSYLECPGHFGHIECRYF
;
A
#
# COMPACT_ATOMS: atom_id res chain seq x y z
N MET A 1 0.05 21.89 -6.87
CA MET A 1 -1.18 21.07 -6.93
C MET A 1 -1.44 20.69 -8.38
N ALA A 2 -1.83 19.44 -8.65
CA ALA A 2 -2.19 19.04 -10.00
C ALA A 2 -3.48 19.75 -10.45
N PRO A 3 -3.63 20.11 -11.74
CA PRO A 3 -4.82 20.77 -12.25
C PRO A 3 -6.03 19.84 -12.22
N TYR A 4 -7.22 20.40 -11.95
CA TYR A 4 -8.47 19.66 -12.02
C TYR A 4 -8.78 19.25 -13.47
N ARG A 5 -9.21 17.99 -13.66
CA ARG A 5 -9.58 17.44 -14.96
C ARG A 5 -10.79 16.52 -14.82
N THR A 6 -11.66 16.54 -15.82
CA THR A 6 -12.75 15.56 -15.94
C THR A 6 -12.25 14.32 -16.69
N LEU A 7 -12.62 13.13 -16.21
CA LEU A 7 -12.28 11.86 -16.87
C LEU A 7 -13.08 11.71 -18.18
N SER A 8 -12.41 11.43 -19.30
CA SER A 8 -13.04 11.28 -20.60
C SER A 8 -13.35 9.82 -20.99
N ARG A 9 -12.57 8.87 -20.46
CA ARG A 9 -12.71 7.43 -20.74
C ARG A 9 -12.10 6.61 -19.61
N VAL A 10 -12.61 5.39 -19.42
CA VAL A 10 -12.01 4.35 -18.58
C VAL A 10 -11.46 3.24 -19.47
N GLN A 11 -10.21 2.84 -19.27
CA GLN A 11 -9.58 1.73 -19.96
C GLN A 11 -9.42 0.56 -19.00
N PHE A 12 -9.88 -0.62 -19.41
CA PHE A 12 -9.68 -1.85 -18.68
C PHE A 12 -8.41 -2.56 -19.16
N GLY A 13 -7.80 -3.34 -18.27
CA GLY A 13 -6.61 -4.13 -18.53
C GLY A 13 -6.34 -5.08 -17.38
N ILE A 14 -5.41 -6.00 -17.58
CA ILE A 14 -4.92 -6.91 -16.54
C ILE A 14 -3.56 -6.40 -16.09
N LEU A 15 -3.37 -6.26 -14.78
CA LEU A 15 -2.08 -5.87 -14.23
C LEU A 15 -1.08 -7.02 -14.35
N SER A 16 0.07 -6.76 -14.98
CA SER A 16 1.16 -7.72 -15.03
C SER A 16 1.84 -7.84 -13.65
N PRO A 17 2.47 -8.99 -13.34
CA PRO A 17 3.24 -9.15 -12.10
C PRO A 17 4.30 -8.07 -11.90
N ASP A 18 4.96 -7.63 -12.97
CA ASP A 18 5.99 -6.58 -12.90
C ASP A 18 5.40 -5.20 -12.58
N GLU A 19 4.23 -4.87 -13.12
CA GLU A 19 3.53 -3.63 -12.76
C GLU A 19 3.07 -3.64 -11.30
N ILE A 20 2.55 -4.79 -10.82
CA ILE A 20 2.15 -4.95 -9.41
C ILE A 20 3.35 -4.68 -8.48
N ARG A 21 4.51 -5.28 -8.76
CA ARG A 21 5.74 -5.06 -7.97
C ARG A 21 6.21 -3.60 -8.03
N ARG A 22 6.18 -2.96 -9.20
CA ARG A 22 6.60 -1.56 -9.37
C ARG A 22 5.69 -0.56 -8.68
N MET A 23 4.38 -0.83 -8.64
CA MET A 23 3.40 0.03 -7.97
C MET A 23 3.39 -0.14 -6.45
N SER A 24 3.98 -1.22 -5.94
CA SER A 24 3.89 -1.57 -4.53
C SER A 24 4.85 -0.77 -3.65
N MET A 25 4.33 -0.26 -2.54
CA MET A 25 5.13 0.40 -1.50
C MET A 25 5.68 -0.58 -0.46
N THR A 26 5.21 -1.83 -0.47
CA THR A 26 5.78 -2.93 0.32
C THR A 26 6.84 -3.64 -0.52
N ASN A 27 7.99 -2.99 -0.70
CA ASN A 27 9.19 -3.63 -1.23
C ASN A 27 10.28 -3.53 -0.16
N PRO A 28 10.72 -4.64 0.46
CA PRO A 28 10.40 -6.04 0.15
C PRO A 28 8.92 -6.40 0.43
N PRO A 29 8.39 -7.49 -0.18
CA PRO A 29 6.97 -7.87 -0.13
C PRO A 29 6.48 -8.14 1.28
N ILE A 30 5.17 -8.32 1.40
CA ILE A 30 4.56 -8.85 2.62
C ILE A 30 5.03 -10.30 2.80
N GLU A 31 5.63 -10.57 3.96
CA GLU A 31 6.19 -11.87 4.34
C GLU A 31 5.54 -12.43 5.62
N TYR A 32 4.95 -11.55 6.43
CA TYR A 32 4.42 -11.91 7.75
C TYR A 32 2.90 -11.80 7.78
N THR A 33 2.26 -12.76 8.46
CA THR A 33 0.80 -12.75 8.64
C THR A 33 0.36 -11.95 9.86
N GLU A 34 1.30 -11.69 10.77
CA GLU A 34 1.11 -10.92 11.98
C GLU A 34 0.82 -9.45 11.66
N LEU A 35 -0.14 -8.87 12.37
CA LEU A 35 -0.52 -7.47 12.20
C LEU A 35 0.39 -6.52 12.97
N PHE A 36 0.84 -6.94 14.16
CA PHE A 36 1.59 -6.12 15.08
C PHE A 36 2.82 -6.85 15.62
N GLU A 37 3.87 -6.10 15.89
CA GLU A 37 5.09 -6.51 16.59
C GLU A 37 5.39 -5.46 17.66
N GLU A 38 5.51 -5.88 18.91
CA GLU A 38 5.73 -4.97 20.06
C GLU A 38 4.69 -3.84 20.17
N GLY A 39 3.43 -4.14 19.83
CA GLY A 39 2.33 -3.18 19.86
C GLY A 39 2.35 -2.13 18.73
N LYS A 40 3.24 -2.27 17.75
CA LYS A 40 3.30 -1.42 16.55
C LYS A 40 2.94 -2.22 15.31
N PRO A 41 2.32 -1.61 14.27
CA PRO A 41 2.06 -2.31 13.02
C PRO A 41 3.34 -2.91 12.44
N LYS A 42 3.30 -4.18 12.07
CA LYS A 42 4.50 -4.94 11.66
C LYS A 42 4.92 -4.54 10.25
N MET A 43 6.21 -4.20 10.08
CA MET A 43 6.81 -4.03 8.76
C MET A 43 6.77 -5.36 7.99
N GLN A 44 6.42 -5.30 6.70
CA GLN A 44 6.18 -6.48 5.85
C GLN A 44 5.05 -7.40 6.37
N GLY A 45 4.21 -6.91 7.29
CA GLY A 45 2.98 -7.56 7.73
C GLY A 45 1.76 -7.13 6.93
N LEU A 46 0.59 -7.69 7.25
CA LEU A 46 -0.67 -7.33 6.57
C LEU A 46 -1.16 -5.91 6.90
N MET A 47 -0.62 -5.28 7.95
CA MET A 47 -0.87 -3.89 8.35
C MET A 47 0.40 -3.03 8.22
N ASP A 48 1.20 -3.25 7.16
CA ASP A 48 2.44 -2.51 6.98
C ASP A 48 2.15 -0.99 6.91
N PRO A 49 2.81 -0.16 7.75
CA PRO A 49 2.52 1.27 7.85
C PRO A 49 2.82 2.07 6.58
N ARG A 50 3.50 1.47 5.59
CA ARG A 50 3.69 2.03 4.24
C ARG A 50 2.43 1.95 3.39
N GLN A 51 1.47 1.10 3.74
CA GLN A 51 0.19 0.96 3.02
C GLN A 51 -0.84 2.01 3.44
N GLY A 52 -0.71 2.57 4.65
CA GLY A 52 -1.59 3.59 5.18
C GLY A 52 -1.44 3.75 6.70
N PRO A 53 -2.12 4.74 7.29
CA PRO A 53 -2.22 4.89 8.75
C PRO A 53 -2.99 3.70 9.35
N ALA A 54 -2.48 3.10 10.41
CA ALA A 54 -3.12 1.97 11.10
C ALA A 54 -4.30 2.42 11.99
N ASP A 55 -4.27 3.66 12.45
CA ASP A 55 -5.30 4.28 13.28
C ASP A 55 -5.40 5.81 13.05
N HIS A 56 -6.36 6.45 13.72
CA HIS A 56 -6.63 7.89 13.62
C HIS A 56 -5.48 8.82 14.04
N ASN A 57 -4.57 8.35 14.90
CA ASN A 57 -3.44 9.12 15.43
C ASN A 57 -2.15 8.88 14.66
N SER A 58 -2.09 7.78 13.91
CA SER A 58 -0.94 7.42 13.07
C SER A 58 -0.92 8.22 11.76
N ARG A 59 0.26 8.24 11.12
CA ARG A 59 0.46 8.81 9.78
C ARG A 59 1.03 7.75 8.85
N CYS A 60 0.69 7.83 7.58
CA CYS A 60 1.22 6.93 6.56
C CYS A 60 2.73 7.11 6.39
N PHE A 61 3.50 6.02 6.36
CA PHE A 61 4.96 6.10 6.19
C PHE A 61 5.39 6.42 4.75
N THR A 62 4.46 6.35 3.80
CA THR A 62 4.72 6.68 2.39
C THR A 62 4.43 8.15 2.09
N CYS A 63 3.21 8.62 2.35
CA CYS A 63 2.77 9.97 1.98
C CYS A 63 2.66 10.94 3.16
N SER A 64 2.89 10.49 4.40
CA SER A 64 2.71 11.27 5.63
C SER A 64 1.29 11.79 5.91
N GLY A 65 0.30 11.38 5.10
CA GLY A 65 -1.11 11.73 5.28
C GLY A 65 -1.74 11.05 6.49
N SER A 66 -2.76 11.70 7.05
CA SER A 66 -3.64 11.15 8.09
C SER A 66 -4.61 10.12 7.51
N TYR A 67 -5.44 9.50 8.38
CA TYR A 67 -6.45 8.52 7.97
C TYR A 67 -7.52 9.09 7.02
N LEU A 68 -7.71 10.42 6.97
CA LEU A 68 -8.63 11.10 6.05
C LEU A 68 -7.98 11.53 4.73
N GLU A 69 -6.67 11.76 4.74
CA GLU A 69 -5.94 12.34 3.61
C GLU A 69 -5.21 11.28 2.77
N CYS A 70 -4.80 10.17 3.40
CA CYS A 70 -4.09 9.10 2.73
C CYS A 70 -5.05 8.30 1.83
N PRO A 71 -4.78 8.16 0.52
CA PRO A 71 -5.61 7.35 -0.38
C PRO A 71 -5.39 5.84 -0.22
N GLY A 72 -4.39 5.44 0.57
CA GLY A 72 -3.88 4.08 0.63
C GLY A 72 -2.83 3.79 -0.45
N HIS A 73 -1.94 2.83 -0.16
CA HIS A 73 -0.88 2.42 -1.06
C HIS A 73 -0.85 0.90 -1.23
N PHE A 74 -0.67 0.45 -2.47
CA PHE A 74 -0.67 -0.98 -2.77
C PHE A 74 0.51 -1.69 -2.11
N GLY A 75 0.22 -2.85 -1.52
CA GLY A 75 1.21 -3.85 -1.16
C GLY A 75 1.22 -4.98 -2.20
N HIS A 76 2.21 -5.88 -2.10
CA HIS A 76 2.20 -7.13 -2.84
C HIS A 76 2.70 -8.29 -1.99
N ILE A 77 2.22 -9.48 -2.31
CA ILE A 77 2.71 -10.76 -1.82
C ILE A 77 3.35 -11.46 -3.00
N GLU A 78 4.58 -11.93 -2.82
CA GLU A 78 5.25 -12.70 -3.86
C GLU A 78 4.73 -14.14 -3.86
N CYS A 79 3.93 -14.49 -4.87
CA CYS A 79 3.44 -15.84 -5.05
C CYS A 79 4.57 -16.75 -5.58
N ARG A 80 5.05 -17.64 -4.73
CA ARG A 80 5.96 -18.72 -5.14
C ARG A 80 5.14 -19.97 -5.42
N TYR A 81 5.41 -20.62 -6.55
CA TYR A 81 4.93 -21.98 -6.77
C TYR A 81 5.83 -22.96 -5.98
N PHE A 82 5.21 -24.01 -5.45
CA PHE A 82 5.92 -25.17 -4.90
C PHE A 82 6.30 -26.13 -6.02
#